data_AF-A0A968BT00-F1
#
_entry.id   AF-A0A968BT00-F1
#
_cell.length_a   1.000
_cell.length_b   1.000
_cell.length_c   1.000
_cell.angle_alpha   90.00
_cell.angle_beta   90.00
_cell.angle_gamma   90.00
#
_symmetry.space_group_name_H-M   'P 1'
#
loop_
_entity.id
_entity.type
_entity.pdbx_description
1 polymer ?
#
loop_
_entity_poly.entity_id
_entity_poly.type
_entity_poly.pdbx_seq_one_letter_code
_entity_poly.pdbx_strand_id
1 'polypeptide(L)' 'MSAARSSSPHVHGPSEVSKVMHQVSLALLPALVAYTWLFGWGVLLNILVAIVVALASEALVMKLRDRPVVATLA' A
#
# COMPACT_ATOMS: atom_id res chain seq x y z
N MET A 1 -6.16 -35.82 30.83
CA MET A 1 -6.83 -34.49 30.84
C MET A 1 -5.84 -33.49 30.26
N SER A 2 -5.92 -33.22 28.95
CA SER A 2 -5.02 -32.27 28.29
C SER A 2 -5.80 -30.98 28.04
N ALA A 3 -5.45 -29.92 28.78
CA ALA A 3 -6.01 -28.61 28.59
C ALA A 3 -5.54 -28.09 27.23
N ALA A 4 -6.44 -28.11 26.24
CA ALA A 4 -6.26 -27.35 25.01
C ALA A 4 -6.15 -25.87 25.42
N ARG A 5 -4.93 -25.33 25.39
CA ARG A 5 -4.72 -23.89 25.45
C ARG A 5 -5.50 -23.29 24.29
N SER A 6 -6.63 -22.65 24.57
CA SER A 6 -7.21 -21.73 23.61
C SER A 6 -6.14 -20.66 23.36
N SER A 7 -5.56 -20.69 22.17
CA SER A 7 -4.87 -19.52 21.65
C SER A 7 -5.79 -18.33 21.91
N SER A 8 -5.27 -17.27 22.53
CA SER A 8 -6.00 -16.02 22.72
C SER A 8 -6.75 -15.72 21.42
N PRO A 9 -8.06 -15.44 21.45
CA PRO A 9 -8.77 -15.07 20.25
C PRO A 9 -8.16 -13.74 19.80
N HIS A 10 -7.17 -13.81 18.91
CA HIS A 10 -6.69 -12.67 18.18
C HIS A 10 -7.83 -12.37 17.21
N VAL A 11 -8.81 -11.64 17.74
CA VAL A 11 -9.93 -11.09 16.98
C VAL A 11 -9.26 -10.28 15.89
N HIS A 12 -9.17 -10.86 14.69
CA HIS A 12 -8.82 -10.12 13.50
C HIS A 12 -9.98 -9.13 13.36
N GLY A 13 -9.82 -7.95 13.94
CA GLY A 13 -10.73 -6.85 13.68
C GLY A 13 -10.79 -6.65 12.17
N PRO A 14 -11.91 -6.22 11.60
CA PRO A 14 -12.10 -6.04 10.16
C PRO A 14 -11.27 -4.89 9.56
N SER A 15 -10.13 -4.54 10.18
CA SER A 15 -9.11 -3.66 9.65
C SER A 15 -8.29 -4.42 8.60
N GLU A 16 -8.91 -4.61 7.44
CA GLU A 16 -8.22 -5.05 6.23
C GLU A 16 -7.11 -4.04 5.93
N VAL A 17 -5.86 -4.52 5.84
CA VAL A 17 -4.69 -3.66 5.54
C VAL A 17 -4.92 -2.88 4.24
N SER A 18 -5.59 -3.50 3.25
CA SER A 18 -5.98 -2.86 1.99
C SER A 18 -6.88 -1.64 2.21
N LYS A 19 -7.84 -1.70 3.15
CA LYS A 19 -8.75 -0.59 3.46
C LYS A 19 -8.01 0.61 4.05
N VAL A 20 -7.06 0.34 4.94
CA VAL A 20 -6.22 1.38 5.54
C VAL A 20 -5.33 2.03 4.46
N MET A 21 -4.73 1.23 3.57
CA MET A 21 -3.90 1.79 2.49
C MET A 21 -4.70 2.64 1.50
N HIS A 22 -5.93 2.26 1.15
CA HIS A 22 -6.80 3.09 0.32
C HIS A 22 -7.09 4.45 0.97
N GLN A 23 -7.31 4.46 2.28
CA GLN A 23 -7.56 5.71 3.02
C GLN A 23 -6.33 6.61 3.05
N VAL A 24 -5.13 6.03 3.18
CA VAL A 24 -3.87 6.77 3.09
C VAL A 24 -3.68 7.36 1.69
N SER A 25 -3.92 6.58 0.63
CA SER A 25 -3.82 7.05 -0.76
C SER A 25 -4.78 8.21 -1.05
N LEU A 26 -6.02 8.14 -0.55
CA LEU A 26 -6.97 9.25 -0.68
C LEU A 26 -6.52 10.50 0.08
N ALA A 27 -5.93 10.33 1.27
CA ALA A 27 -5.38 11.45 2.05
C ALA A 27 -4.15 12.12 1.38
N LEU A 28 -3.47 11.44 0.46
CA LEU A 28 -2.34 12.00 -0.29
C LEU A 28 -2.78 12.91 -1.46
N LEU A 29 -4.02 12.82 -1.94
CA LEU A 29 -4.54 13.69 -3.00
C LEU A 29 -4.43 15.20 -2.69
N PRO A 30 -4.88 15.69 -1.51
CA PRO A 30 -4.70 17.12 -1.18
C PRO A 30 -3.22 17.51 -1.03
N ALA A 31 -2.37 16.59 -0.54
CA ALA A 31 -0.93 16.84 -0.45
C ALA A 31 -0.30 17.00 -1.85
N LEU A 32 -0.72 16.19 -2.82
CA LEU A 32 -0.30 16.28 -4.21
C LEU A 32 -0.60 17.67 -4.80
N VAL A 33 -1.81 18.18 -4.58
CA VAL A 33 -2.25 19.49 -5.06
C VAL A 33 -1.43 20.63 -4.45
N ALA A 34 -1.14 20.56 -3.15
CA ALA A 34 -0.27 21.54 -2.50
C ALA A 34 1.15 21.51 -3.08
N TYR A 35 1.68 20.32 -3.35
CA TYR A 35 3.02 20.12 -3.91
C TYR A 35 3.15 20.69 -5.33
N THR A 36 2.15 20.44 -6.19
CA THR A 36 2.16 20.99 -7.56
C THR A 36 1.97 22.50 -7.57
N TRP A 37 1.24 23.07 -6.60
CA TRP A 37 1.07 24.52 -6.51
C TRP A 37 2.35 25.24 -6.06
N LEU A 38 3.07 24.73 -5.05
CA LEU A 38 4.29 25.37 -4.56
C LEU A 38 5.49 25.23 -5.50
N PHE A 39 5.67 24.05 -6.10
CA PHE A 39 6.89 23.71 -6.85
C PHE A 39 6.70 23.66 -8.38
N GLY A 40 5.47 23.85 -8.86
CA GLY A 40 5.15 23.89 -10.29
C GLY A 40 5.09 22.51 -10.97
N TRP A 41 5.14 22.54 -12.30
CA TRP A 41 4.86 21.37 -13.15
C TRP A 41 5.93 20.25 -13.08
N GLY A 42 7.17 20.58 -12.71
CA GLY A 42 8.27 19.61 -12.63
C GLY A 42 8.08 18.51 -11.57
N VAL A 43 7.24 18.77 -10.57
CA VAL A 43 6.87 17.78 -9.55
C VAL A 43 6.11 16.60 -10.13
N LEU A 44 5.22 16.83 -11.10
CA LEU A 44 4.39 15.78 -11.68
C LEU A 44 5.23 14.69 -12.34
N LEU A 45 6.32 15.07 -13.01
CA LEU A 45 7.25 14.11 -13.61
C LEU A 45 7.97 13.27 -12.54
N ASN A 46 8.42 13.87 -11.45
CA ASN A 46 9.05 13.14 -10.35
C ASN A 46 8.07 12.14 -9.72
N ILE A 47 6.82 12.56 -9.52
CA ILE A 47 5.79 11.70 -8.94
C ILE A 47 5.45 10.56 -9.90
N LEU A 48 5.38 10.82 -11.21
CA LEU A 48 5.18 9.78 -12.22
C LEU A 48 6.29 8.73 -12.15
N VAL A 49 7.56 9.17 -12.13
CA VAL A 49 8.71 8.26 -12.02
C VAL A 49 8.67 7.50 -10.70
N ALA A 50 8.36 8.17 -9.58
CA ALA A 50 8.24 7.54 -8.28
C ALA A 50 7.16 6.45 -8.25
N ILE A 51 5.99 6.69 -8.85
CA ILE A 51 4.92 5.69 -8.95
C ILE A 51 5.37 4.49 -9.79
N VAL A 52 6.00 4.73 -10.94
CA VAL A 52 6.52 3.64 -11.78
C VAL A 52 7.54 2.79 -11.03
N VAL A 53 8.48 3.43 -10.32
CA VAL A 53 9.50 2.74 -9.51
C VAL A 53 8.85 1.99 -8.35
N ALA A 54 7.87 2.58 -7.68
CA ALA A 54 7.15 1.94 -6.58
C ALA A 54 6.41 0.67 -7.04
N LEU A 55 5.66 0.75 -8.14
CA LEU A 55 4.96 -0.39 -8.73
C LEU A 55 5.93 -1.47 -9.22
N ALA A 56 7.05 -1.07 -9.83
CA ALA A 56 8.09 -2.00 -10.26
C ALA A 56 8.71 -2.73 -9.06
N SER A 57 8.97 -2.01 -7.96
CA SER A 57 9.49 -2.58 -6.72
C SER A 57 8.48 -3.52 -6.08
N GLU A 58 7.19 -3.16 -6.04
CA GLU A 58 6.13 -4.01 -5.51
C GLU A 58 6.00 -5.30 -6.31
N ALA A 59 5.98 -5.20 -7.65
CA ALA A 59 5.97 -6.36 -8.54
C ALA A 59 7.21 -7.25 -8.34
N LEU A 60 8.39 -6.66 -8.13
CA LEU A 60 9.63 -7.39 -7.89
C LEU A 60 9.59 -8.15 -6.56
N VAL A 61 9.17 -7.49 -5.47
CA VAL A 61 9.03 -8.11 -4.15
C VAL A 61 7.98 -9.22 -4.18
N MET A 62 6.87 -9.02 -4.91
CA MET A 62 5.82 -10.01 -5.03
C MET A 62 6.28 -11.23 -5.85
N LYS A 63 7.06 -11.00 -6.91
CA LYS A 63 7.73 -12.06 -7.69
C LYS A 63 8.74 -12.85 -6.84
N LEU A 64 9.51 -12.18 -5.97
CA LEU A 64 10.46 -12.84 -5.06
C LEU A 64 9.79 -13.64 -3.95
N ARG A 65 8.52 -13.36 -3.63
CA ARG A 65 7.75 -14.03 -2.57
C ARG A 65 6.85 -15.16 -3.09
N ASP A 66 6.95 -15.54 -4.37
CA ASP A 66 6.12 -16.58 -5.01
C ASP A 66 4.60 -16.35 -4.78
N ARG A 67 4.19 -15.08 -4.67
CA ARG A 67 2.80 -14.69 -4.48
C ARG A 67 2.22 -14.23 -5.82
N PRO A 68 0.95 -14.57 -6.12
CA PRO A 68 0.35 -14.28 -7.42
C PRO A 68 0.29 -12.76 -7.66
N VAL A 69 1.18 -12.28 -8.52
CA VAL A 69 1.42 -10.87 -8.82
C VAL A 69 0.17 -10.16 -9.36
N VAL A 70 -0.75 -10.93 -9.93
CA VAL A 70 -1.95 -10.42 -10.64
C VAL A 70 -3.14 -10.20 -9.70
N ALA A 71 -3.17 -10.87 -8.53
CA ALA A 71 -4.32 -10.80 -7.61
C ALA A 71 -4.13 -9.78 -6.46
N THR A 72 -2.97 -9.15 -6.36
CA THR A 72 -2.63 -8.23 -5.26
C THR A 72 -2.05 -6.90 -5.77
N LEU A 73 -2.01 -6.69 -7.09
CA LEU A 73 -1.68 -5.38 -7.65
C LEU A 73 -2.92 -4.49 -7.54
N ALA A 74 -2.91 -3.60 -6.53
CA ALA A 74 -3.89 -2.56 -6.19
C ALA A 74 -5.29 -3.04 -5.73
#